data_AF-A0A189PGL1-F1
#
_entry.id   AF-A0A189PGL1-F1
#
_cell.length_a   1.000
_cell.length_b   1.000
_cell.length_c   1.000
_cell.angle_alpha   90.00
_cell.angle_beta   90.00
_cell.angle_gamma   90.00
#
_symmetry.space_group_name_H-M   'P 1'
#
loop_
_entity.id
_entity.type
_entity.pdbx_description
1 polymer ?
#
loop_
_entity_poly.entity_id
_entity_poly.type
_entity_poly.pdbx_seq_one_letter_code
_entity_poly.pdbx_strand_id
1 'polypeptide(L)'
;MCCKKYDGYQVDTYSVNPFDRVMNALKSRGRKNAHILSILQLDWPASESIIHRLSDYISDSIKANEEPVIYPIIEEALLRYSQLVFHAQKYKYEDPARISAFLDTLITETCKALEVQIAANSGGGAWSVDSGTSFSAWCTDHPGDLSITPHAHEDESSLRGLLYDLLICESVKNVLRRTDYEQAVVSGRLVAHP
;
A
#
# COMPACT_ATOMS: atom_id res chain seq x y z
N MET A 1 -0.82 22.55 -3.73
CA MET A 1 0.62 22.37 -4.00
C MET A 1 0.85 20.88 -4.10
N CYS A 2 1.09 20.34 -5.30
CA CYS A 2 1.37 18.90 -5.47
C CYS A 2 2.66 18.55 -4.73
N CYS A 3 2.56 17.79 -3.65
CA CYS A 3 3.72 17.14 -3.04
C CYS A 3 4.29 16.19 -4.09
N LYS A 4 5.45 16.54 -4.67
CA LYS A 4 6.20 15.70 -5.63
C LYS A 4 6.85 14.49 -4.93
N LYS A 5 6.07 13.71 -4.17
CA LYS A 5 6.56 12.50 -3.50
C LYS A 5 6.85 11.39 -4.51
N TYR A 6 6.08 11.36 -5.59
CA TYR A 6 6.23 10.42 -6.70
C TYR A 6 6.39 11.20 -8.00
N ASP A 7 7.57 11.12 -8.62
CA ASP A 7 7.90 11.74 -9.90
C ASP A 7 8.91 10.83 -10.63
N GLY A 8 9.15 11.05 -11.92
CA GLY A 8 10.15 10.29 -12.69
C GLY A 8 9.87 8.79 -12.71
N TYR A 9 8.62 8.40 -12.98
CA TYR A 9 8.18 7.02 -12.94
C TYR A 9 8.94 6.12 -13.92
N GLN A 10 9.24 4.91 -13.47
CA GLN A 10 9.89 3.85 -14.24
C GLN A 10 9.28 2.51 -13.86
N VAL A 11 9.39 1.53 -14.76
CA VAL A 11 8.86 0.19 -14.52
C VAL A 11 9.86 -0.84 -15.03
N ASP A 12 10.21 -1.79 -14.15
CA ASP A 12 11.11 -2.89 -14.47
C ASP A 12 10.37 -4.24 -14.48
N THR A 13 10.67 -5.11 -15.44
CA THR A 13 10.07 -6.45 -15.49
C THR A 13 10.92 -7.47 -14.71
N TYR A 14 10.36 -8.05 -13.65
CA TYR A 14 10.95 -9.18 -12.93
C TYR A 14 9.92 -10.29 -12.72
N SER A 15 10.33 -11.56 -12.83
CA SER A 15 9.42 -12.72 -12.79
C SER A 15 9.19 -13.32 -11.39
N VAL A 16 9.77 -12.75 -10.34
CA VAL A 16 9.79 -13.36 -8.99
C VAL A 16 9.01 -12.51 -8.00
N ASN A 17 8.19 -13.16 -7.17
CA ASN A 17 7.44 -12.56 -6.08
C ASN A 17 8.33 -11.58 -5.27
N PRO A 18 7.92 -10.31 -5.10
CA PRO A 18 8.77 -9.28 -4.52
C PRO A 18 8.74 -9.26 -2.99
N PHE A 19 7.86 -10.01 -2.33
CA PHE A 19 7.62 -9.90 -0.89
C PHE A 19 8.89 -9.99 -0.04
N ASP A 20 9.75 -10.99 -0.26
CA ASP A 20 10.99 -11.13 0.52
C ASP A 20 11.93 -9.94 0.32
N ARG A 21 12.01 -9.39 -0.91
CA ARG A 21 12.81 -8.19 -1.19
C ARG A 21 12.22 -6.99 -0.47
N VAL A 22 10.90 -6.83 -0.51
CA VAL A 22 10.18 -5.76 0.17
C VAL A 22 10.39 -5.82 1.68
N MET A 23 10.21 -6.99 2.29
CA MET A 23 10.41 -7.16 3.73
C MET A 23 11.85 -6.94 4.17
N ASN A 24 12.83 -7.40 3.40
CA ASN A 24 14.25 -7.17 3.68
C ASN A 24 14.63 -5.69 3.50
N ALA A 25 14.10 -5.02 2.48
CA ALA A 25 14.27 -3.58 2.28
C ALA A 25 13.70 -2.80 3.48
N LEU A 26 12.46 -3.06 3.89
CA LEU A 26 11.84 -2.38 5.03
C LEU A 26 12.64 -2.55 6.34
N LYS A 27 13.18 -3.74 6.59
CA LYS A 27 14.02 -4.02 7.76
C LYS A 27 15.39 -3.33 7.70
N SER A 28 15.97 -3.19 6.52
CA SER A 28 17.32 -2.62 6.32
C SER A 28 17.33 -1.09 6.23
N ARG A 29 16.23 -0.47 5.80
CA ARG A 29 16.11 0.98 5.60
C ARG A 29 16.09 1.81 6.90
N GLY A 30 16.00 1.16 8.06
CA GLY A 30 16.26 1.82 9.34
C GLY A 30 15.79 1.03 10.55
N ARG A 31 16.52 1.18 11.67
CA ARG A 31 16.18 0.54 12.95
C ARG A 31 14.76 0.89 13.42
N LYS A 32 14.30 2.12 13.12
CA LYS A 32 12.95 2.57 13.46
C LYS A 32 11.91 1.76 12.69
N ASN A 33 12.02 1.66 11.36
CA ASN A 33 11.05 0.91 10.53
C ASN A 33 11.00 -0.56 10.92
N ALA A 34 12.16 -1.20 11.13
CA ALA A 34 12.23 -2.57 11.63
C ALA A 34 11.51 -2.75 12.97
N HIS A 35 11.74 -1.83 13.92
CA HIS A 35 11.11 -1.87 15.23
C HIS A 35 9.59 -1.69 15.15
N ILE A 36 9.10 -0.69 14.39
CA ILE A 36 7.66 -0.47 14.21
C ILE A 36 6.99 -1.65 13.53
N LEU A 37 7.62 -2.19 12.49
CA LEU A 37 7.14 -3.37 11.78
C LEU A 37 7.01 -4.58 12.73
N SER A 38 8.00 -4.80 13.60
CA SER A 38 7.91 -5.85 14.62
C SER A 38 6.77 -5.62 15.62
N ILE A 39 6.52 -4.39 16.05
CA ILE A 39 5.37 -4.07 16.92
C ILE A 39 4.06 -4.35 16.19
N LEU A 40 3.93 -3.89 14.94
CA LEU A 40 2.74 -4.12 14.13
C LEU A 40 2.47 -5.61 13.96
N GLN A 41 3.49 -6.41 13.64
CA GLN A 41 3.33 -7.86 13.45
C GLN A 41 3.02 -8.61 14.75
N LEU A 42 3.46 -8.09 15.91
CA LEU A 42 3.12 -8.65 17.20
C LEU A 42 1.65 -8.33 17.58
N ASP A 43 1.25 -7.08 17.42
CA ASP A 43 -0.12 -6.62 17.73
C ASP A 43 -1.14 -7.18 16.72
N TRP A 44 -0.74 -7.28 15.44
CA TRP A 44 -1.57 -7.65 14.30
C TRP A 44 -0.82 -8.62 13.38
N PRO A 45 -0.71 -9.92 13.70
CA PRO A 45 -0.01 -10.89 12.85
C PRO A 45 -0.52 -10.95 11.40
N ALA A 46 -1.79 -10.61 11.18
CA ALA A 46 -2.38 -10.51 9.84
C ALA A 46 -1.76 -9.41 8.96
N SER A 47 -1.03 -8.45 9.54
CA SER A 47 -0.36 -7.37 8.79
C SER A 47 0.68 -7.89 7.80
N GLU A 48 1.32 -9.01 8.10
CA GLU A 48 2.27 -9.66 7.19
C GLU A 48 1.58 -10.10 5.90
N SER A 49 0.41 -10.73 6.01
CA SER A 49 -0.39 -11.12 4.84
C SER A 49 -0.89 -9.91 4.06
N ILE A 50 -1.22 -8.81 4.73
CA ILE A 50 -1.62 -7.55 4.07
C ILE A 50 -0.47 -6.98 3.24
N ILE A 51 0.75 -6.93 3.80
CA ILE A 51 1.96 -6.46 3.08
C ILE A 51 2.29 -7.40 1.92
N HIS A 52 2.13 -8.71 2.10
CA HIS A 52 2.31 -9.69 1.05
C HIS A 52 1.33 -9.48 -0.11
N ARG A 53 0.04 -9.34 0.18
CA ARG A 53 -0.99 -9.07 -0.85
C ARG A 53 -0.73 -7.77 -1.61
N LEU A 54 -0.28 -6.72 -0.92
CA LEU A 54 0.11 -5.48 -1.58
C LEU A 54 1.33 -5.71 -2.50
N SER A 55 2.33 -6.41 -1.99
CA SER A 55 3.55 -6.76 -2.74
C SER A 55 3.23 -7.56 -4.00
N ASP A 56 2.32 -8.54 -3.90
CA ASP A 56 1.84 -9.30 -5.06
C ASP A 56 1.07 -8.43 -6.05
N TYR A 57 0.22 -7.52 -5.53
CA TYR A 57 -0.68 -6.72 -6.33
C TYR A 57 0.04 -5.65 -7.15
N ILE A 58 0.96 -4.89 -6.56
CA ILE A 58 1.60 -3.73 -7.22
C ILE A 58 3.07 -3.97 -7.61
N SER A 59 3.74 -4.97 -7.01
CA SER A 59 5.16 -5.26 -7.17
C SER A 59 6.14 -4.20 -6.63
N ASP A 60 7.42 -4.57 -6.51
CA ASP A 60 8.55 -3.64 -6.34
C ASP A 60 9.14 -3.15 -7.69
N SER A 61 8.52 -3.58 -8.79
CA SER A 61 8.85 -3.21 -10.17
C SER A 61 8.49 -1.78 -10.54
N ILE A 62 7.45 -1.21 -9.93
CA ILE A 62 7.00 0.15 -10.22
C ILE A 62 7.79 1.11 -9.35
N LYS A 63 8.53 2.01 -9.98
CA LYS A 63 9.44 2.94 -9.32
C LYS A 63 9.03 4.37 -9.57
N ALA A 64 9.26 5.21 -8.56
CA ALA A 64 9.25 6.66 -8.69
C ALA A 64 10.49 7.20 -7.97
N ASN A 65 11.12 8.23 -8.53
CA ASN A 65 12.38 8.78 -8.00
C ASN A 65 13.44 7.69 -7.76
N GLU A 66 13.59 6.76 -8.72
CA GLU A 66 14.52 5.62 -8.68
C GLU A 66 14.25 4.58 -7.57
N GLU A 67 13.16 4.70 -6.83
CA GLU A 67 12.81 3.81 -5.72
C GLU A 67 11.46 3.09 -5.97
N PRO A 68 11.34 1.79 -5.65
CA PRO A 68 10.06 1.09 -5.66
C PRO A 68 9.00 1.80 -4.84
N VAL A 69 7.85 2.13 -5.45
CA VAL A 69 6.79 2.93 -4.81
C VAL A 69 6.19 2.25 -3.57
N ILE A 70 6.27 0.92 -3.51
CA ILE A 70 5.79 0.13 -2.37
C ILE A 70 6.51 0.46 -1.06
N TYR A 71 7.78 0.87 -1.11
CA TYR A 71 8.55 1.20 0.08
C TYR A 71 7.99 2.45 0.79
N PRO A 72 7.92 3.64 0.16
CA PRO A 72 7.36 4.83 0.80
C PRO A 72 5.87 4.69 1.15
N ILE A 73 5.11 3.83 0.46
CA ILE A 73 3.72 3.50 0.83
C ILE A 73 3.68 2.83 2.22
N ILE A 74 4.47 1.75 2.39
CA ILE A 74 4.47 1.00 3.66
C ILE A 74 5.14 1.82 4.77
N GLU A 75 6.19 2.57 4.47
CA GLU A 75 6.89 3.42 5.45
C GLU A 75 5.97 4.51 6.02
N GLU A 76 5.14 5.15 5.18
CA GLU A 76 4.16 6.13 5.65
C GLU A 76 3.08 5.47 6.53
N ALA A 77 2.60 4.28 6.14
CA ALA A 77 1.64 3.53 6.94
C ALA A 77 2.22 3.13 8.31
N LEU A 78 3.48 2.67 8.35
CA LEU A 78 4.20 2.38 9.59
C LEU A 78 4.40 3.65 10.42
N LEU A 79 4.74 4.77 9.79
CA LEU A 79 4.86 6.05 10.48
C LEU A 79 3.54 6.42 11.16
N ARG A 80 2.42 6.32 10.45
CA ARG A 80 1.10 6.61 11.02
C ARG A 80 0.75 5.67 12.16
N TYR A 81 1.00 4.38 12.02
CA TYR A 81 0.84 3.40 13.09
C TYR A 81 1.66 3.79 14.33
N SER A 82 2.92 4.15 14.14
CA SER A 82 3.83 4.51 15.23
C SER A 82 3.39 5.75 16.02
N GLN A 83 2.77 6.73 15.35
CA GLN A 83 2.24 7.93 16.02
C GLN A 83 1.14 7.58 17.03
N LEU A 84 0.35 6.55 16.75
CA LEU A 84 -0.72 6.09 17.65
C LEU A 84 -0.22 5.11 18.72
N VAL A 85 0.87 4.37 18.44
CA VAL A 85 1.56 3.51 19.43
C VAL A 85 2.28 4.35 20.49
N PHE A 86 3.01 5.39 20.08
CA PHE A 86 3.87 6.21 20.94
C PHE A 86 3.26 7.59 21.26
N HIS A 87 1.93 7.69 21.24
CA HIS A 87 1.23 8.94 21.47
C HIS A 87 1.63 9.60 22.80
N ALA A 88 1.82 10.92 22.78
CA ALA A 88 2.47 11.68 23.86
C ALA A 88 1.72 11.66 25.21
N GLN A 89 0.44 11.29 25.22
CA GLN A 89 -0.43 11.37 26.41
C GLN A 89 -0.45 10.10 27.30
N LYS A 90 0.57 9.23 27.25
CA LYS A 90 0.73 8.01 28.09
C LYS A 90 -0.36 6.92 27.94
N TYR A 91 -1.46 7.18 27.25
CA TYR A 91 -2.43 6.17 26.86
C TYR A 91 -2.22 5.81 25.39
N LYS A 92 -1.97 4.52 25.12
CA LYS A 92 -1.97 4.00 23.75
C LYS A 92 -3.39 4.09 23.21
N TYR A 93 -3.52 4.49 21.95
CA TYR A 93 -4.78 4.34 21.22
C TYR A 93 -5.20 2.87 21.17
N GLU A 94 -6.51 2.62 21.20
CA GLU A 94 -7.06 1.27 21.12
C GLU A 94 -6.58 0.55 19.87
N ASP A 95 -6.32 -0.75 19.97
CA ASP A 95 -5.76 -1.57 18.88
C ASP A 95 -6.50 -1.40 17.54
N PRO A 96 -7.86 -1.34 17.49
CA PRO A 96 -8.61 -1.10 16.26
C PRO A 96 -8.33 0.28 15.63
N ALA A 97 -8.12 1.32 16.44
CA ALA A 97 -7.75 2.65 15.96
C ALA A 97 -6.35 2.65 15.32
N ARG A 98 -5.41 1.89 15.92
CA ARG A 98 -4.03 1.80 15.43
C ARG A 98 -3.97 1.09 14.08
N ILE A 99 -4.60 -0.09 13.96
CA ILE A 99 -4.60 -0.84 12.70
C ILE A 99 -5.40 -0.13 11.62
N SER A 100 -6.53 0.51 11.96
CA SER A 100 -7.32 1.24 10.97
C SER A 100 -6.55 2.42 10.37
N ALA A 101 -5.79 3.17 11.18
CA ALA A 101 -4.92 4.23 10.67
C ALA A 101 -3.77 3.71 9.79
N PHE A 102 -3.19 2.55 10.13
CA PHE A 102 -2.22 1.88 9.24
C PHE A 102 -2.84 1.56 7.89
N LEU A 103 -4.01 0.92 7.87
CA LEU A 103 -4.70 0.48 6.66
C LEU A 103 -5.18 1.66 5.80
N ASP A 104 -5.76 2.67 6.42
CA ASP A 104 -6.19 3.90 5.74
C ASP A 104 -5.01 4.60 5.06
N THR A 105 -3.88 4.70 5.77
CA THR A 105 -2.66 5.31 5.19
C THR A 105 -2.10 4.44 4.06
N LEU A 106 -2.08 3.12 4.23
CA LEU A 106 -1.60 2.19 3.21
C LEU A 106 -2.40 2.33 1.92
N ILE A 107 -3.74 2.33 2.00
CA ILE A 107 -4.64 2.51 0.85
C ILE A 107 -4.46 3.91 0.26
N THR A 108 -4.46 4.95 1.09
CA THR A 108 -4.33 6.34 0.64
C THR A 108 -3.03 6.59 -0.12
N GLU A 109 -1.91 6.10 0.39
CA GLU A 109 -0.61 6.27 -0.29
C GLU A 109 -0.52 5.37 -1.53
N THR A 110 -1.19 4.21 -1.54
CA THR A 110 -1.31 3.38 -2.75
C THR A 110 -2.06 4.13 -3.86
N CYS A 111 -3.20 4.76 -3.55
CA CYS A 111 -3.92 5.58 -4.51
C CYS A 111 -3.02 6.70 -5.05
N LYS A 112 -2.39 7.50 -4.17
CA LYS A 112 -1.52 8.61 -4.62
C LYS A 112 -0.32 8.15 -5.45
N ALA A 113 0.31 7.04 -5.06
CA ALA A 113 1.51 6.54 -5.73
C ALA A 113 1.21 5.92 -7.09
N LEU A 114 -0.03 5.48 -7.33
CA LEU A 114 -0.42 4.74 -8.53
C LEU A 114 -1.41 5.50 -9.40
N GLU A 115 -1.33 6.84 -9.41
CA GLU A 115 -1.93 7.69 -10.47
C GLU A 115 -1.16 7.56 -11.80
N VAL A 116 -0.99 6.31 -12.24
CA VAL A 116 -0.23 5.93 -13.42
C VAL A 116 -0.92 4.78 -14.15
N GLN A 117 -0.70 4.74 -15.44
CA GLN A 117 -1.08 3.63 -16.31
C GLN A 117 0.17 3.09 -16.99
N ILE A 118 0.28 1.76 -17.00
CA ILE A 118 1.39 1.03 -17.59
C ILE A 118 0.88 0.30 -18.82
N ALA A 119 1.51 0.52 -19.97
CA ALA A 119 1.11 -0.10 -21.23
C ALA A 119 2.28 -0.87 -21.84
N ALA A 120 1.97 -1.99 -22.50
CA ALA A 120 2.96 -2.74 -23.26
C ALA A 120 3.20 -2.05 -24.61
N ASN A 121 4.47 -1.82 -24.97
CA ASN A 121 4.82 -1.17 -26.24
C ASN A 121 4.47 -2.05 -27.46
N SER A 122 4.35 -3.37 -27.26
CA SER A 122 3.92 -4.35 -28.26
C SER A 122 2.42 -4.27 -28.60
N GLY A 123 1.66 -3.43 -27.91
CA GLY A 123 0.21 -3.38 -27.97
C GLY A 123 -0.43 -4.48 -27.10
N GLY A 124 -1.73 -4.32 -26.82
CA GLY A 124 -2.45 -5.18 -25.88
C GLY A 124 -2.48 -4.57 -24.48
N GLY A 125 -3.68 -4.15 -24.08
CA GLY A 125 -4.01 -3.75 -22.71
C GLY A 125 -3.22 -2.60 -22.10
N ALA A 126 -3.78 -2.02 -21.04
CA ALA A 126 -3.03 -1.19 -20.12
C ALA A 126 -3.40 -1.62 -18.71
N TRP A 127 -2.42 -1.56 -17.81
CA TRP A 127 -2.61 -1.82 -16.39
C TRP A 127 -2.68 -0.50 -15.65
N SER A 128 -3.70 -0.36 -14.82
CA SER A 128 -3.76 0.61 -13.73
C SER A 128 -4.09 -0.14 -12.43
N VAL A 129 -3.90 0.52 -11.30
CA VAL A 129 -4.25 -0.06 -9.99
C VAL A 129 -5.75 -0.41 -9.87
N ASP A 130 -6.61 0.21 -10.68
CA ASP A 130 -8.06 -0.03 -10.72
C ASP A 130 -8.46 -1.30 -11.47
N SER A 131 -7.55 -1.90 -12.22
CA SER A 131 -7.85 -3.02 -13.12
C SER A 131 -8.24 -4.32 -12.40
N GLY A 132 -8.07 -4.39 -11.08
CA GLY A 132 -8.41 -5.54 -10.23
C GLY A 132 -7.51 -6.76 -10.43
N THR A 133 -6.60 -6.71 -11.40
CA THR A 133 -5.59 -7.75 -11.67
C THR A 133 -4.25 -7.28 -11.14
N SER A 134 -3.46 -8.16 -10.53
CA SER A 134 -2.14 -7.76 -10.07
C SER A 134 -1.23 -7.37 -11.23
N PHE A 135 -0.33 -6.42 -10.99
CA PHE A 135 0.67 -6.01 -11.97
C PHE A 135 1.54 -7.18 -12.43
N SER A 136 1.90 -8.06 -11.48
CA SER A 136 2.67 -9.29 -11.75
C SER A 136 1.95 -10.26 -12.69
N ALA A 137 0.65 -10.46 -12.50
CA ALA A 137 -0.16 -11.30 -13.39
C ALA A 137 -0.28 -10.65 -14.77
N TRP A 138 -0.60 -9.36 -14.82
CA TRP A 138 -0.71 -8.62 -16.08
C TRP A 138 0.60 -8.65 -16.89
N CYS A 139 1.76 -8.49 -16.24
CA CYS A 139 3.08 -8.56 -16.87
C CYS A 139 3.39 -9.92 -17.50
N THR A 140 2.81 -11.01 -16.98
CA THR A 140 3.05 -12.36 -17.52
C THR A 140 2.49 -12.50 -18.94
N ASP A 141 1.35 -11.85 -19.21
CA ASP A 141 0.70 -11.85 -20.52
C ASP A 141 1.23 -10.74 -21.46
N HIS A 142 1.99 -9.79 -20.91
CA HIS A 142 2.49 -8.62 -21.63
C HIS A 142 4.01 -8.47 -21.49
N PRO A 143 4.81 -9.44 -22.00
CA PRO A 143 6.26 -9.37 -21.91
C PRO A 143 6.83 -8.29 -22.84
N GLY A 144 7.97 -7.73 -22.44
CA GLY A 144 8.74 -6.77 -23.23
C GLY A 144 8.79 -5.39 -22.59
N ASP A 145 9.08 -4.37 -23.40
CA ASP A 145 9.23 -3.01 -22.92
C ASP A 145 7.87 -2.42 -22.53
N LEU A 146 7.84 -1.88 -21.31
CA LEU A 146 6.67 -1.23 -20.74
C LEU A 146 6.86 0.28 -20.75
N SER A 147 5.78 1.02 -21.00
CA SER A 147 5.73 2.48 -20.84
C SER A 147 4.81 2.84 -19.69
N ILE A 148 5.16 3.88 -18.94
CA ILE A 148 4.39 4.38 -17.81
C ILE A 148 3.99 5.83 -18.07
N THR A 149 2.72 6.15 -17.87
CA THR A 149 2.17 7.48 -18.10
C THR A 149 1.28 7.92 -16.94
N PRO A 150 1.19 9.22 -16.62
CA PRO A 150 0.27 9.71 -15.60
C PRO A 150 -1.19 9.38 -15.96
N HIS A 151 -1.95 8.88 -14.98
CA HIS A 151 -3.34 8.50 -15.15
C HIS A 151 -4.10 8.72 -13.83
N ALA A 152 -4.97 9.72 -13.80
CA ALA A 152 -5.78 10.00 -12.62
C ALA A 152 -6.86 8.92 -12.43
N HIS A 153 -7.15 8.58 -11.17
CA HIS A 153 -8.23 7.65 -10.84
C HIS A 153 -9.58 8.21 -11.28
N GLU A 154 -10.38 7.40 -11.97
CA GLU A 154 -11.73 7.80 -12.36
C GLU A 154 -12.66 7.95 -11.15
N ASP A 155 -12.54 7.01 -10.20
CA ASP A 155 -13.27 7.02 -8.94
C ASP A 155 -12.40 6.46 -7.81
N GLU A 156 -11.76 7.36 -7.07
CA GLU A 156 -10.93 6.99 -5.92
C GLU A 156 -11.74 6.22 -4.85
N SER A 157 -13.04 6.50 -4.68
CA SER A 157 -13.85 5.79 -3.67
C SER A 157 -14.03 4.32 -4.03
N SER A 158 -14.28 4.05 -5.31
CA SER A 158 -14.35 2.67 -5.82
C SER A 158 -13.00 1.95 -5.74
N LEU A 159 -11.90 2.62 -6.08
CA LEU A 159 -10.55 2.07 -5.93
C LEU A 159 -10.24 1.71 -4.47
N ARG A 160 -10.60 2.58 -3.52
CA ARG A 160 -10.39 2.30 -2.09
C ARG A 160 -11.17 1.07 -1.63
N GLY A 161 -12.40 0.90 -2.11
CA GLY A 161 -13.19 -0.32 -1.88
C GLY A 161 -12.51 -1.56 -2.45
N LEU A 162 -12.05 -1.50 -3.69
CA LEU A 162 -11.30 -2.58 -4.34
C LEU A 162 -10.04 -2.96 -3.54
N LEU A 163 -9.20 -1.98 -3.17
CA LEU A 163 -7.98 -2.20 -2.40
C LEU A 163 -8.28 -2.75 -1.01
N TYR A 164 -9.33 -2.27 -0.35
CA TYR A 164 -9.79 -2.82 0.93
C TYR A 164 -10.12 -4.31 0.81
N ASP A 165 -10.83 -4.70 -0.25
CA ASP A 165 -11.24 -6.09 -0.45
C ASP A 165 -10.10 -7.03 -0.85
N LEU A 166 -9.19 -6.55 -1.70
CA LEU A 166 -8.02 -7.31 -2.15
C LEU A 166 -7.01 -7.51 -1.02
N LEU A 167 -6.66 -6.43 -0.31
CA LEU A 167 -5.51 -6.41 0.59
C LEU A 167 -5.85 -6.94 1.98
N ILE A 168 -7.06 -6.69 2.48
CA ILE A 168 -7.36 -6.89 3.91
C ILE A 168 -7.97 -8.27 4.17
N CYS A 169 -7.46 -8.95 5.18
CA CYS A 169 -7.97 -10.26 5.61
C CYS A 169 -9.31 -10.14 6.33
N GLU A 170 -10.22 -11.11 6.14
CA GLU A 170 -11.55 -11.11 6.78
C GLU A 170 -11.50 -11.02 8.32
N SER A 171 -10.47 -11.58 8.96
CA SER A 171 -10.26 -11.45 10.41
C SER A 171 -10.13 -9.99 10.84
N VAL A 172 -9.38 -9.19 10.07
CA VAL A 172 -9.19 -7.75 10.31
C VAL A 172 -10.45 -6.98 9.93
N LYS A 173 -11.08 -7.30 8.80
CA LYS A 173 -12.37 -6.68 8.41
C LYS A 173 -13.44 -6.86 9.49
N ASN A 174 -13.52 -8.04 10.09
CA ASN A 174 -14.45 -8.32 11.18
C ASN A 174 -14.18 -7.47 12.44
N VAL A 175 -12.92 -7.19 12.77
CA VAL A 175 -12.59 -6.26 13.85
C VAL A 175 -13.07 -4.86 13.48
N LEU A 176 -12.74 -4.37 12.29
CA LEU A 176 -13.09 -3.02 11.84
C LEU A 176 -14.61 -2.80 11.79
N ARG A 177 -15.38 -3.80 11.38
CA ARG A 177 -16.86 -3.78 11.40
C ARG A 177 -17.42 -3.68 12.82
N ARG A 178 -16.84 -4.43 13.76
CA ARG A 178 -17.31 -4.45 15.17
C ARG A 178 -16.94 -3.19 15.95
N THR A 179 -16.01 -2.40 15.43
CA THR A 179 -15.43 -1.23 16.08
C THR A 179 -15.70 0.05 15.28
N ASP A 180 -16.58 -0.01 14.27
CA ASP A 180 -17.01 1.10 13.42
C ASP A 180 -15.89 1.83 12.64
N TYR A 181 -14.72 1.21 12.47
CA TYR A 181 -13.59 1.77 11.71
C TYR A 181 -13.61 1.40 10.22
N GLU A 182 -14.40 0.41 9.78
CA GLU A 182 -14.41 -0.04 8.37
C GLU A 182 -14.72 1.11 7.41
N GLN A 183 -15.80 1.85 7.67
CA GLN A 183 -16.21 2.96 6.81
C GLN A 183 -15.17 4.09 6.77
N ALA A 184 -14.47 4.33 7.88
CA ALA A 184 -13.42 5.33 7.93
C ALA A 184 -12.24 4.95 7.01
N VAL A 185 -11.85 3.67 7.00
CA VAL A 185 -10.81 3.13 6.11
C VAL A 185 -11.26 3.15 4.66
N VAL A 186 -12.48 2.69 4.34
CA VAL A 186 -12.96 2.64 2.95
C VAL A 186 -13.13 4.06 2.37
N SER A 187 -13.66 5.00 3.15
CA SER A 187 -13.93 6.37 2.68
C SER A 187 -12.74 7.34 2.74
N GLY A 188 -11.62 6.96 3.35
CA GLY A 188 -10.47 7.86 3.53
C GLY A 188 -10.74 8.98 4.53
N ARG A 189 -11.66 8.75 5.47
CA ARG A 189 -12.12 9.74 6.45
C ARG A 189 -11.83 9.30 7.87
N LEU A 190 -10.68 8.66 8.10
CA LEU A 190 -10.22 8.42 9.45
C LEU A 190 -9.94 9.78 10.10
N VAL A 191 -10.89 10.25 10.92
CA VAL A 191 -10.74 11.47 11.69
C VAL A 191 -9.48 11.28 12.52
N ALA A 192 -8.50 12.16 12.31
CA ALA A 192 -7.30 12.17 13.14
C ALA A 192 -7.77 12.30 14.58
N HIS A 193 -7.72 11.22 15.35
CA HIS A 193 -7.92 11.34 16.78
C HIS A 193 -6.78 12.24 17.30
N PRO A 194 -7.13 13.36 17.97
CA PRO A 194 -6.19 14.42 18.32
C PRO A 194 -5.12 14.00 19.34
#